data_AF-A0A6Y9NS13-F1
#
_entry.id   AF-A0A6Y9NS13-F1
#
_cell.length_a   1.000
_cell.length_b   1.000
_cell.length_c   1.000
_cell.angle_alpha   90.00
_cell.angle_beta   90.00
_cell.angle_gamma   90.00
#
_symmetry.space_group_name_H-M   'P 1'
#
loop_
_entity.id
_entity.type
_entity.pdbx_description
1 polymer ?
#
loop_
_entity_poly.entity_id
_entity_poly.type
_entity_poly.pdbx_seq_one_letter_code
_entity_poly.pdbx_strand_id
1 'polypeptide(L)'
;MGKERKIIDEETWRTELDKELTALLKLAKAGELSLDWRKNYIEEATKLYEIRVGDPLLNRMSDLLLAEYIGSTESWKGRQKDAFLTDTMYEKRVELDTKITHDLL
;
A
#
# COMPACT_ATOMS: atom_id res chain seq x y z
N MET A 1 -36.57 -11.18 -16.53
CA MET A 1 -36.23 -11.18 -15.09
C MET A 1 -35.04 -10.25 -14.91
N GLY A 2 -35.30 -8.96 -14.65
CA GLY A 2 -34.24 -8.01 -14.40
C GLY A 2 -33.62 -8.30 -13.04
N LYS A 3 -32.33 -8.63 -13.00
CA LYS A 3 -31.59 -8.63 -11.75
C LYS A 3 -31.55 -7.19 -11.27
N GLU A 4 -32.38 -6.85 -10.29
CA GLU A 4 -32.29 -5.61 -9.55
C GLU A 4 -30.86 -5.51 -9.01
N ARG A 5 -30.02 -4.68 -9.65
CA ARG A 5 -28.80 -4.22 -9.01
C ARG A 5 -29.28 -3.46 -7.78
N LYS A 6 -29.06 -4.00 -6.59
CA LYS A 6 -29.03 -3.17 -5.38
C LYS A 6 -27.97 -2.12 -5.65
N ILE A 7 -28.40 -0.93 -6.02
CA ILE A 7 -27.54 0.24 -6.08
C ILE A 7 -27.24 0.52 -4.61
N ILE A 8 -26.15 -0.06 -4.13
CA ILE A 8 -25.55 0.35 -2.86
C ILE A 8 -25.18 1.80 -3.06
N ASP A 9 -25.59 2.67 -2.13
CA ASP A 9 -25.24 4.07 -2.20
C ASP A 9 -23.71 4.25 -2.17
N GLU A 10 -23.26 5.37 -2.74
CA GLU A 10 -21.84 5.59 -2.96
C GLU A 10 -21.03 5.58 -1.66
N GLU A 11 -21.55 6.20 -0.63
CA GLU A 11 -20.90 6.28 0.67
C GLU A 11 -20.74 4.90 1.31
N THR A 12 -21.77 4.04 1.20
CA THR A 12 -21.73 2.69 1.72
C THR A 12 -20.71 1.83 1.00
N TRP A 13 -20.69 1.78 -0.34
CA TRP A 13 -19.72 0.92 -1.03
C TRP A 13 -18.29 1.42 -0.85
N ARG A 14 -18.08 2.73 -0.76
CA ARG A 14 -16.75 3.31 -0.48
C ARG A 14 -16.26 2.91 0.90
N THR A 15 -17.13 2.95 1.90
CA THR A 15 -16.82 2.56 3.28
C THR A 15 -16.47 1.08 3.37
N GLU A 16 -17.24 0.22 2.69
CA GLU A 16 -16.97 -1.22 2.68
C GLU A 16 -15.66 -1.54 1.94
N LEU A 17 -15.40 -0.87 0.80
CA LEU A 17 -14.17 -1.05 0.05
C LEU A 17 -12.92 -0.58 0.83
N ASP A 18 -12.98 0.54 1.57
CA ASP A 18 -11.85 0.99 2.41
C ASP A 18 -11.55 -0.01 3.53
N LYS A 19 -12.58 -0.58 4.17
CA LYS A 19 -12.42 -1.65 5.16
C LYS A 19 -11.78 -2.89 4.54
N GLU A 20 -12.23 -3.28 3.36
CA GLU A 20 -11.70 -4.44 2.63
C GLU A 20 -10.23 -4.23 2.26
N LEU A 21 -9.89 -3.08 1.66
CA LEU A 21 -8.51 -2.72 1.33
C LEU A 21 -7.61 -2.71 2.57
N THR A 22 -8.11 -2.25 3.71
CA THR A 22 -7.38 -2.29 4.99
C THR A 22 -7.12 -3.72 5.46
N ALA A 23 -8.09 -4.62 5.31
CA ALA A 23 -7.92 -6.03 5.63
C ALA A 23 -6.92 -6.71 4.67
N LEU A 24 -7.06 -6.48 3.37
CA LEU A 24 -6.16 -7.01 2.34
C LEU A 24 -4.73 -6.52 2.52
N LEU A 25 -4.53 -5.26 2.94
CA LEU A 25 -3.19 -4.74 3.22
C LEU A 25 -2.48 -5.52 4.33
N LYS A 26 -3.20 -5.96 5.37
CA LYS A 26 -2.61 -6.78 6.44
C LYS A 26 -2.15 -8.14 5.92
N LEU A 27 -2.98 -8.79 5.10
CA LEU A 27 -2.64 -10.08 4.47
C LEU A 27 -1.48 -9.95 3.50
N ALA A 28 -1.45 -8.87 2.70
CA ALA A 28 -0.36 -8.57 1.79
C ALA A 28 0.96 -8.30 2.53
N LYS A 29 0.94 -7.55 3.63
CA LYS A 29 2.12 -7.34 4.50
C LYS A 29 2.63 -8.64 5.13
N ALA A 30 1.75 -9.60 5.39
CA ALA A 30 2.11 -10.94 5.86
C ALA A 30 2.65 -11.85 4.74
N GLY A 31 2.64 -11.40 3.47
CA GLY A 31 3.07 -12.18 2.32
C GLY A 31 2.05 -13.20 1.82
N GLU A 32 0.80 -13.12 2.29
CA GLU A 32 -0.26 -14.08 1.93
C GLU A 32 -0.91 -13.76 0.57
N LEU A 33 -0.69 -12.56 0.04
CA LEU A 33 -1.23 -12.11 -1.25
C LEU A 33 -0.09 -11.79 -2.23
N SER A 34 -0.08 -12.48 -3.37
CA SER A 34 0.91 -12.22 -4.43
C SER A 34 0.69 -10.84 -5.08
N LEU A 35 1.73 -10.29 -5.72
CA LEU A 35 1.62 -9.03 -6.46
C LEU A 35 0.61 -9.12 -7.61
N ASP A 36 0.59 -10.23 -8.33
CA ASP A 36 -0.32 -10.42 -9.47
C ASP A 36 -1.79 -10.49 -9.02
N TRP A 37 -2.06 -11.14 -7.90
CA TRP A 37 -3.40 -11.15 -7.31
C TRP A 37 -3.85 -9.72 -6.95
N ARG A 38 -2.97 -8.95 -6.31
CA ARG A 38 -3.27 -7.56 -5.91
C ARG A 38 -3.54 -6.64 -7.10
N LYS A 39 -2.78 -6.79 -8.19
CA LYS A 39 -3.03 -6.06 -9.45
C LYS A 39 -4.39 -6.38 -10.03
N ASN A 40 -4.71 -7.68 -10.16
CA ASN A 40 -6.00 -8.12 -10.70
C ASN A 40 -7.18 -7.61 -9.87
N TYR A 41 -7.08 -7.72 -8.54
CA TYR A 41 -8.11 -7.21 -7.63
C TYR A 41 -8.35 -5.70 -7.81
N ILE A 42 -7.29 -4.91 -7.89
CA ILE A 42 -7.39 -3.45 -8.08
C ILE A 42 -8.02 -3.11 -9.44
N GLU A 43 -7.63 -3.81 -10.51
CA GLU A 43 -8.25 -3.62 -11.82
C GLU A 43 -9.74 -3.95 -11.84
N GLU A 44 -10.15 -5.02 -11.15
CA GLU A 44 -11.57 -5.40 -11.05
C GLU A 44 -12.35 -4.39 -10.20
N ALA A 45 -11.82 -3.99 -9.04
CA ALA A 45 -12.46 -3.03 -8.15
C ALA A 45 -12.62 -1.64 -8.80
N THR A 46 -11.57 -1.15 -9.48
CA THR A 46 -11.64 0.15 -10.17
C THR A 46 -12.67 0.15 -11.30
N LYS A 47 -12.80 -0.95 -12.04
CA LYS A 47 -13.83 -1.11 -13.09
C LYS A 47 -15.23 -1.25 -12.49
N LEU A 48 -15.39 -2.03 -11.42
CA LEU A 48 -16.69 -2.30 -10.80
C LEU A 48 -17.30 -1.05 -10.16
N TYR A 49 -16.47 -0.24 -9.49
CA TYR A 49 -16.88 0.95 -8.76
C TYR A 49 -16.64 2.27 -9.51
N GLU A 50 -16.21 2.19 -10.78
CA GLU A 50 -15.92 3.36 -11.63
C GLU A 50 -14.98 4.39 -10.99
N ILE A 51 -13.99 3.92 -10.23
CA ILE A 51 -13.05 4.76 -9.49
C ILE A 51 -12.17 5.53 -10.47
N ARG A 52 -12.10 6.86 -10.31
CA ARG A 52 -11.39 7.76 -11.23
C ARG A 52 -10.08 8.25 -10.62
N VAL A 53 -9.18 8.72 -11.49
CA VAL A 53 -7.95 9.42 -11.08
C VAL A 53 -8.30 10.58 -10.15
N GLY A 54 -7.59 10.66 -9.01
CA GLY A 54 -7.85 11.63 -7.96
C GLY A 54 -8.73 11.11 -6.81
N ASP A 55 -9.29 9.91 -6.93
CA ASP A 55 -10.05 9.29 -5.83
C ASP A 55 -9.11 8.86 -4.69
N PRO A 56 -9.41 9.21 -3.42
CA PRO A 56 -8.63 8.79 -2.27
C PRO A 56 -8.43 7.26 -2.14
N LEU A 57 -9.37 6.45 -2.64
CA LEU A 57 -9.26 4.99 -2.63
C LEU A 57 -8.09 4.47 -3.49
N LEU A 58 -7.66 5.24 -4.51
CA LEU A 58 -6.47 4.87 -5.29
C LEU A 58 -5.18 4.92 -4.46
N ASN A 59 -5.11 5.77 -3.43
CA ASN A 59 -3.98 5.78 -2.51
C ASN A 59 -3.94 4.48 -1.69
N ARG A 60 -5.10 4.03 -1.20
CA ARG A 60 -5.22 2.74 -0.48
C ARG A 60 -4.86 1.55 -1.35
N MET A 61 -5.29 1.58 -2.62
CA MET A 61 -4.92 0.56 -3.61
C MET A 61 -3.42 0.57 -3.91
N SER A 62 -2.81 1.76 -3.96
CA SER A 62 -1.35 1.90 -4.11
C SER A 62 -0.59 1.33 -2.92
N ASP A 63 -1.06 1.58 -1.69
CA ASP A 63 -0.50 0.97 -0.48
C ASP A 63 -0.56 -0.56 -0.54
N LEU A 64 -1.66 -1.13 -1.06
CA LEU A 64 -1.81 -2.57 -1.26
C LEU A 64 -0.76 -3.12 -2.25
N LEU A 65 -0.51 -2.44 -3.37
CA LEU A 65 0.55 -2.83 -4.32
C LEU A 65 1.94 -2.77 -3.67
N LEU A 66 2.18 -1.77 -2.84
CA LEU A 66 3.46 -1.53 -2.17
C LEU A 66 3.60 -2.25 -0.82
N ALA A 67 2.68 -3.15 -0.48
CA ALA A 67 2.62 -3.79 0.85
C ALA A 67 3.94 -4.47 1.27
N GLU A 68 4.68 -5.06 0.34
CA GLU A 68 6.00 -5.67 0.61
C GLU A 68 7.06 -4.63 1.00
N TYR A 69 7.04 -3.45 0.38
CA TYR A 69 7.92 -2.35 0.73
C TYR A 69 7.54 -1.74 2.08
N ILE A 70 6.25 -1.62 2.37
CA ILE A 70 5.75 -1.11 3.65
C ILE A 70 6.07 -2.10 4.78
N GLY A 71 5.80 -3.39 4.60
CA GLY A 71 6.09 -4.43 5.59
C GLY A 71 7.59 -4.61 5.83
N SER A 72 8.42 -4.53 4.78
CA SER A 72 9.88 -4.55 4.93
C SER A 72 10.41 -3.29 5.64
N THR A 73 9.85 -2.10 5.38
CA THR A 73 10.22 -0.87 6.08
C THR A 73 9.75 -0.86 7.55
N GLU A 74 8.54 -1.32 7.84
CA GLU A 74 8.02 -1.43 9.21
C GLU A 74 8.79 -2.46 10.03
N SER A 75 9.12 -3.61 9.44
CA SER A 75 9.97 -4.61 10.08
C SER A 75 11.42 -4.09 10.25
N TRP A 76 11.92 -3.26 9.34
CA TRP A 76 13.23 -2.62 9.48
C TRP A 76 13.25 -1.56 10.60
N LYS A 77 12.21 -0.72 10.70
CA LYS A 77 12.02 0.24 11.81
C LYS A 77 11.79 -0.45 13.15
N GLY A 78 11.05 -1.56 13.18
CA GLY A 78 10.88 -2.40 14.37
C GLY A 78 12.20 -3.01 14.83
N ARG A 79 13.06 -3.41 13.89
CA ARG A 79 14.43 -3.89 14.15
C ARG A 79 15.41 -2.77 14.56
N GLN A 80 15.10 -1.50 14.29
CA GLN A 80 15.93 -0.37 14.74
C GLN A 80 15.84 -0.09 16.25
N LYS A 81 14.80 -0.52 16.96
CA LYS A 81 14.75 -0.33 18.42
C LYS A 81 15.84 -1.10 19.18
N ASP A 82 16.42 -2.13 18.57
CA ASP A 82 17.52 -2.92 19.14
C ASP A 82 18.86 -2.73 18.40
N ALA A 83 18.91 -1.91 17.34
CA ALA A 83 20.12 -1.69 16.57
C ALA A 83 20.82 -0.40 17.03
N PHE A 84 21.67 -0.59 18.02
CA PHE A 84 22.72 0.29 18.53
C PHE A 84 23.67 0.78 17.40
N LEU A 85 23.18 1.56 16.44
CA LEU A 85 24.04 2.28 15.51
C LEU A 85 24.44 3.58 16.20
N THR A 86 25.70 3.66 16.60
CA THR A 86 26.28 4.89 17.13
C THR A 86 26.22 5.98 16.06
N ASP A 87 26.12 7.24 16.50
CA ASP A 87 25.84 8.42 15.68
C ASP A 87 26.71 8.50 14.40
N THR A 88 27.94 8.03 14.47
CA THR A 88 28.90 7.99 13.34
C THR A 88 28.47 7.08 12.18
N MET A 89 27.73 6.00 12.46
CA MET A 89 27.23 5.09 11.43
C MET A 89 25.93 5.60 10.80
N TYR A 90 25.16 6.39 11.55
CA TYR A 90 24.00 7.09 11.02
C TYR A 90 24.44 8.22 10.07
N GLU A 91 25.44 9.01 10.45
CA GLU A 91 26.00 10.07 9.61
C GLU A 91 26.55 9.53 8.28
N LYS A 92 27.31 8.43 8.30
CA LYS A 92 27.82 7.80 7.07
C LYS A 92 26.71 7.28 6.15
N ARG A 93 25.56 6.89 6.70
CA ARG A 93 24.41 6.43 5.91
C ARG A 93 23.63 7.59 5.30
N VAL A 94 23.48 8.68 6.04
CA VAL A 94 22.89 9.92 5.52
C VAL A 94 23.75 10.49 4.39
N GLU A 95 25.08 10.45 4.50
CA GLU A 95 25.99 10.86 3.41
C GLU A 95 25.84 9.97 2.16
N LEU A 96 25.65 8.66 2.33
CA LEU A 96 25.48 7.72 1.22
C LEU A 96 24.14 7.94 0.49
N ASP A 97 23.05 8.11 1.25
CA ASP A 97 21.72 8.37 0.68
C ASP A 97 21.68 9.73 -0.04
N THR A 98 22.40 10.74 0.48
CA THR A 98 22.50 12.06 -0.19
C THR A 98 23.25 11.97 -1.51
N LYS A 99 24.32 11.16 -1.60
CA LYS A 99 25.05 10.90 -2.86
C LYS A 99 24.19 10.20 -3.90
N ILE A 100 23.45 9.16 -3.51
CA ILE A 100 22.56 8.42 -4.42
C ILE A 100 21.45 9.33 -4.98
N THR A 101 20.98 10.29 -4.18
CA THR A 101 19.94 11.24 -4.62
C THR A 101 20.49 12.32 -5.58
N HIS A 102 21.77 12.65 -5.49
CA HIS A 102 22.42 13.62 -6.39
C HIS A 102 22.80 13.03 -7.76
N ASP A 103 23.06 11.73 -7.84
CA ASP A 103 23.37 11.04 -9.11
C ASP A 103 22.12 10.67 -9.93
N LEU A 104 20.92 10.88 -9.37
CA LEU A 104 19.62 10.61 -10.02
C LEU A 104 18.83 11.88 -10.40
N LEU A 105 19.40 13.08 -10.19
CA LEU A 105 18.88 14.38 -10.60
C LEU A 105 19.78 15.02 -11.65
#